data_AF-B1YMM7-F1
#
_entry.id   AF-B1YMM7-F1
#
_cell.length_a   1.000
_cell.length_b   1.000
_cell.length_c   1.000
_cell.angle_alpha   90.00
_cell.angle_beta   90.00
_cell.angle_gamma   90.00
#
_symmetry.space_group_name_H-M   'P 1'
#
loop_
_entity.id
_entity.type
_entity.pdbx_description
1 polymer ?
#
loop_
_entity_poly.entity_id
_entity_poly.type
_entity_poly.pdbx_seq_one_letter_code
_entity_poly.pdbx_strand_id
1 'polypeptide(L)'
;MHRSLQALQYYTSHSEEDIKRLHERIRASLASTESLTDTMIRLTGQEPLVPFKQDTVTAEEWTAFLAGKHHSQLADFYGTLVARPILKEDGPLVKREEEEIVPSLSRTHRETEPRRQKVKVRTEPRVKRKIPWGWLALLVLCFLLGAAGTYVYSNYLARPAATEPKSTVEQPVTVEKSEEKTKELETDPKVEANVLYVKTRNTNIYSDSGLTDVLYEADFGDGYRILETTDTVSKVELTDELTGYIKTVDTTKDLKEDPIADEALLTWVGDNLDTSFVNETLIDLIGKSAEDLNSAYGSPERTFSDEVNTYLFYGNHFFTLQNDKVIAIDWSETAITNAELATLAPLQLETETTGLVTSNSYRLQRFEKPGTSFSRVRLAEQNL
;
A
#
# COMPACT_ATOMS: atom_id res chain seq x y z
N MET A 1 -8.47 -13.69 0.50
CA MET A 1 -7.25 -13.04 1.00
C MET A 1 -6.46 -12.53 -0.19
N HIS A 2 -6.13 -11.24 -0.22
CA HIS A 2 -5.47 -10.59 -1.35
C HIS A 2 -3.99 -10.98 -1.50
N ARG A 3 -3.47 -10.87 -2.73
CA ARG A 3 -2.12 -11.28 -3.15
C ARG A 3 -1.03 -10.55 -2.38
N SER A 4 -1.20 -9.24 -2.19
CA SER A 4 -0.27 -8.38 -1.44
C SER A 4 -0.31 -8.64 0.05
N LEU A 5 -1.50 -8.88 0.64
CA LEU A 5 -1.61 -9.20 2.06
C LEU A 5 -1.00 -10.57 2.40
N GLN A 6 -1.17 -11.59 1.55
CA GLN A 6 -0.53 -12.89 1.79
C GLN A 6 0.99 -12.81 1.67
N ALA A 7 1.50 -12.05 0.69
CA ALA A 7 2.92 -11.73 0.60
C ALA A 7 3.38 -10.98 1.86
N LEU A 8 2.70 -9.91 2.26
CA LEU A 8 3.04 -9.12 3.44
C LEU A 8 2.99 -9.95 4.74
N GLN A 9 1.99 -10.80 4.89
CA GLN A 9 1.86 -11.74 6.00
C GLN A 9 3.02 -12.73 6.01
N TYR A 10 3.39 -13.29 4.86
CA TYR A 10 4.53 -14.20 4.76
C TYR A 10 5.83 -13.49 5.18
N TYR A 11 6.03 -12.26 4.69
CA TYR A 11 7.19 -11.42 5.04
C TYR A 11 7.22 -11.02 6.53
N THR A 12 6.07 -10.91 7.19
CA THR A 12 6.00 -10.54 8.62
C THR A 12 5.98 -11.74 9.56
N SER A 13 5.91 -12.97 9.05
CA SER A 13 5.83 -14.21 9.84
C SER A 13 7.00 -15.17 9.65
N HIS A 14 7.89 -14.90 8.69
CA HIS A 14 9.03 -15.75 8.36
C HIS A 14 10.35 -14.98 8.49
N SER A 15 11.43 -15.70 8.82
CA SER A 15 12.77 -15.11 8.91
C SER A 15 13.28 -14.68 7.53
N GLU A 16 14.25 -13.77 7.50
CA GLU A 16 14.92 -13.35 6.26
C GLU A 16 15.54 -14.55 5.52
N GLU A 17 16.14 -15.47 6.27
CA GLU A 17 16.75 -16.69 5.74
C GLU A 17 15.72 -17.59 5.03
N ASP A 18 14.53 -17.74 5.62
CA ASP A 18 13.44 -18.54 5.04
C ASP A 18 12.88 -17.90 3.76
N ILE A 19 12.74 -16.58 3.76
CA ILE A 19 12.25 -15.82 2.60
C ILE A 19 13.28 -15.88 1.47
N LYS A 20 14.55 -15.64 1.76
CA LYS A 20 15.65 -15.73 0.79
C LYS A 20 15.75 -17.14 0.21
N ARG A 21 15.66 -18.17 1.05
CA ARG A 21 15.64 -19.57 0.62
C ARG A 21 14.45 -19.86 -0.29
N LEU A 22 13.26 -19.32 0.00
CA LEU A 22 12.10 -19.47 -0.88
C LEU A 22 12.35 -18.81 -2.25
N HIS A 23 12.87 -17.59 -2.28
CA HIS A 23 13.18 -16.86 -3.52
C HIS A 23 14.22 -17.60 -4.38
N GLU A 24 15.24 -18.16 -3.74
CA GLU A 24 16.24 -18.99 -4.41
C GLU A 24 15.62 -20.28 -4.98
N ARG A 25 14.71 -20.93 -4.25
CA ARG A 25 13.99 -22.12 -4.72
C ARG A 25 13.09 -21.80 -5.92
N ILE A 26 12.36 -20.68 -5.90
CA ILE A 26 11.55 -20.23 -7.03
C ILE A 26 12.45 -19.98 -8.24
N ARG A 27 13.54 -19.23 -8.06
CA ARG A 27 14.51 -18.94 -9.12
C ARG A 27 15.09 -20.21 -9.72
N ALA A 28 15.54 -21.15 -8.89
CA ALA A 28 16.12 -22.41 -9.33
C ALA A 28 15.12 -23.29 -10.09
N SER A 29 13.86 -23.31 -9.64
CA SER A 29 12.79 -24.02 -10.35
C SER A 29 12.51 -23.39 -11.71
N LEU A 30 12.32 -22.07 -11.77
CA LEU A 30 12.06 -21.33 -13.01
C LEU A 30 13.21 -21.45 -14.02
N ALA A 31 14.47 -21.52 -13.55
CA ALA A 31 15.62 -21.75 -14.42
C ALA A 31 15.59 -23.13 -15.13
N SER A 32 14.79 -24.07 -14.63
CA SER A 32 14.67 -25.42 -15.20
C SER A 32 13.36 -25.68 -15.94
N THR A 33 12.26 -25.02 -15.56
CA THR A 33 10.92 -25.25 -16.13
C THR A 33 10.42 -24.10 -16.98
N GLU A 34 10.84 -22.88 -16.68
CA GLU A 34 10.24 -21.64 -17.19
C GLU A 34 8.71 -21.58 -17.00
N SER A 35 8.14 -22.40 -16.12
CA SER A 35 6.70 -22.52 -15.86
C SER A 35 6.37 -22.22 -14.41
N LEU A 36 5.41 -21.30 -14.21
CA LEU A 36 4.87 -20.95 -12.90
C LEU A 36 4.06 -22.11 -12.30
N THR A 37 3.25 -22.79 -13.12
CA THR A 37 2.47 -23.96 -12.70
C THR A 37 3.38 -25.07 -12.19
N ASP A 38 4.39 -25.46 -12.98
CA ASP A 38 5.34 -26.51 -12.58
C ASP A 38 6.13 -26.11 -11.34
N THR A 39 6.51 -24.84 -11.22
CA THR A 39 7.21 -24.32 -10.04
C THR A 39 6.32 -24.39 -8.80
N MET A 40 5.03 -24.05 -8.93
CA MET A 40 4.10 -24.14 -7.80
C MET A 40 3.90 -25.58 -7.32
N ILE A 41 3.76 -26.52 -8.26
CA ILE A 41 3.65 -27.95 -7.97
C ILE A 41 4.92 -28.45 -7.27
N ARG A 42 6.11 -28.07 -7.74
CA ARG A 42 7.37 -28.49 -7.11
C ARG A 42 7.53 -27.97 -5.68
N LEU A 43 7.08 -26.75 -5.41
CA LEU A 43 7.26 -26.11 -4.11
C LEU A 43 6.17 -26.46 -3.09
N THR A 44 4.96 -26.78 -3.54
CA THR A 44 3.81 -27.01 -2.65
C THR A 44 3.19 -28.41 -2.78
N GLY A 45 3.55 -29.16 -3.83
CA GLY A 45 2.91 -30.43 -4.18
C GLY A 45 1.50 -30.28 -4.77
N GLN A 46 1.06 -29.06 -5.05
CA GLN A 46 -0.31 -28.76 -5.44
C GLN A 46 -0.36 -27.92 -6.72
N GLU A 47 -1.31 -28.26 -7.60
CA GLU A 47 -1.63 -27.46 -8.77
C GLU A 47 -2.34 -26.15 -8.39
N PRO A 48 -2.19 -25.09 -9.21
CA PRO A 48 -2.96 -23.87 -9.03
C PRO A 48 -4.44 -24.15 -9.27
N LEU A 49 -5.29 -23.67 -8.35
CA LEU A 49 -6.75 -23.84 -8.47
C LEU A 49 -7.31 -23.09 -9.69
N VAL A 50 -6.63 -22.01 -10.08
CA VAL A 50 -6.90 -21.22 -11.27
C VAL A 50 -5.59 -21.14 -12.06
N PRO A 51 -5.57 -21.56 -13.34
CA PRO A 51 -4.38 -21.46 -14.18
C PRO A 51 -3.87 -20.02 -14.29
N PHE A 52 -2.56 -19.85 -14.34
CA PHE A 52 -1.93 -18.55 -14.57
C PHE A 52 -2.24 -18.05 -15.99
N LYS A 53 -2.51 -16.74 -16.16
CA LYS A 53 -2.81 -16.15 -17.48
C LYS A 53 -1.59 -16.22 -18.40
N GLN A 54 -0.40 -16.04 -17.82
CA GLN A 54 0.88 -16.29 -18.45
C GLN A 54 1.65 -17.30 -17.60
N ASP A 55 1.78 -18.54 -18.09
CA ASP A 55 2.49 -19.58 -17.35
C ASP A 55 4.01 -19.53 -17.57
N THR A 56 4.45 -19.02 -18.74
CA THR A 56 5.86 -18.98 -19.10
C THR A 56 6.54 -17.71 -18.59
N VAL A 57 7.51 -17.87 -17.68
CA VAL A 57 8.29 -16.77 -17.07
C VAL A 57 9.72 -17.25 -16.79
N THR A 58 10.71 -16.40 -17.05
CA THR A 58 12.13 -16.74 -16.83
C THR A 58 12.62 -16.43 -15.42
N ALA A 59 13.73 -17.06 -15.01
CA ALA A 59 14.41 -16.74 -13.75
C ALA A 59 14.94 -15.29 -13.69
N GLU A 60 15.21 -14.68 -14.86
CA GLU A 60 15.65 -13.29 -14.97
C GLU A 60 14.48 -12.32 -14.73
N GLU A 61 13.30 -12.63 -15.27
CA GLU A 61 12.07 -11.89 -15.00
C GLU A 61 11.69 -11.95 -13.51
N TRP A 62 11.88 -13.11 -12.88
CA TRP A 62 11.75 -13.25 -11.42
C TRP A 62 12.72 -12.36 -10.65
N THR A 63 13.99 -12.32 -11.06
CA THR A 63 15.00 -11.48 -10.41
C THR A 63 14.70 -9.99 -10.58
N ALA A 64 14.23 -9.59 -11.77
CA ALA A 64 13.80 -8.21 -12.03
C ALA A 64 12.55 -7.83 -11.22
N PHE A 65 11.61 -8.77 -11.05
CA PHE A 65 10.44 -8.59 -10.20
C PHE A 65 10.82 -8.34 -8.74
N LEU A 66 11.74 -9.13 -8.18
CA LEU A 66 12.28 -8.89 -6.83
C LEU A 66 13.03 -7.57 -6.71
N ALA A 67 13.61 -7.05 -7.80
CA ALA A 67 14.25 -5.74 -7.85
C ALA A 67 13.26 -4.57 -8.03
N GLY A 68 11.95 -4.81 -7.94
CA GLY A 68 10.91 -3.78 -7.99
C GLY A 68 10.31 -3.55 -9.38
N LYS A 69 10.65 -4.36 -10.39
CA LYS A 69 9.99 -4.27 -11.70
C LYS A 69 8.59 -4.87 -11.63
N HIS A 70 7.57 -4.11 -12.03
CA HIS A 70 6.20 -4.60 -12.07
C HIS A 70 6.05 -5.83 -12.98
N HIS A 71 5.40 -6.87 -12.45
CA HIS A 71 5.01 -8.05 -13.20
C HIS A 71 3.78 -8.70 -12.55
N SER A 72 2.58 -8.30 -12.98
CA SER A 72 1.30 -8.74 -12.39
C SER A 72 1.19 -10.25 -12.20
N GLN A 73 1.60 -11.04 -13.19
CA GLN A 73 1.51 -12.51 -13.09
C GLN A 73 2.45 -13.13 -12.04
N LEU A 74 3.63 -12.53 -11.80
CA LEU A 74 4.57 -12.99 -10.78
C LEU A 74 4.09 -12.62 -9.38
N ALA A 75 3.45 -11.46 -9.24
CA ALA A 75 2.76 -11.09 -8.00
C ALA A 75 1.63 -12.07 -7.67
N ASP A 76 0.83 -12.46 -8.67
CA ASP A 76 -0.25 -13.45 -8.53
C ASP A 76 0.28 -14.82 -8.11
N PHE A 77 1.33 -15.28 -8.79
CA PHE A 77 2.01 -16.52 -8.47
C PHE A 77 2.55 -16.50 -7.05
N TYR A 78 3.29 -15.45 -6.67
CA TYR A 78 3.92 -15.38 -5.37
C TYR A 78 2.90 -15.32 -4.22
N GLY A 79 1.88 -14.48 -4.33
CA GLY A 79 0.79 -14.42 -3.34
C GLY A 79 0.09 -15.77 -3.16
N THR A 80 -0.18 -16.48 -4.27
CA THR A 80 -0.78 -17.82 -4.24
C THR A 80 0.13 -18.87 -3.61
N LEU A 81 1.44 -18.78 -3.88
CA LEU A 81 2.44 -19.72 -3.39
C LEU A 81 2.58 -19.63 -1.87
N VAL A 82 2.75 -18.42 -1.34
CA VAL A 82 2.98 -18.19 0.10
C VAL A 82 1.74 -18.43 0.96
N ALA A 83 0.55 -18.47 0.35
CA ALA A 83 -0.68 -18.84 1.00
C ALA A 83 -0.81 -20.33 1.30
N ARG A 84 0.09 -21.16 0.76
CA ARG A 84 0.03 -22.61 0.84
C ARG A 84 1.18 -23.17 1.67
N PRO A 85 1.00 -24.34 2.31
CA PRO A 85 2.12 -25.04 2.94
C PRO A 85 3.22 -25.34 1.92
N ILE A 86 4.38 -24.73 2.11
CA ILE A 86 5.56 -24.97 1.29
C ILE A 86 6.19 -26.29 1.76
N LEU A 87 6.46 -27.19 0.82
CA LEU A 87 7.12 -28.46 1.10
C LEU A 87 8.51 -28.20 1.70
N LYS A 88 8.77 -28.88 2.83
CA LYS A 88 10.09 -28.91 3.46
C LYS A 88 11.06 -29.66 2.55
N GLU A 89 12.31 -29.25 2.60
CA GLU A 89 13.36 -29.80 1.76
C GLU A 89 13.68 -31.24 2.18
N ASP A 90 13.53 -32.21 1.28
CA ASP A 90 14.10 -33.55 1.46
C ASP A 90 15.60 -33.49 1.07
N GLY A 91 16.43 -33.03 2.02
CA GLY A 91 17.90 -33.17 1.97
C GLY A 91 18.67 -32.01 1.33
N PRO A 92 19.98 -31.89 1.61
CA PRO A 92 20.77 -30.72 1.27
C PRO A 92 20.91 -30.54 -0.24
N LEU A 93 20.94 -29.27 -0.68
CA LEU A 93 21.41 -28.86 -2.00
C LEU A 93 22.84 -29.37 -2.22
N VAL A 94 22.97 -30.56 -2.80
CA VAL A 94 24.23 -31.00 -3.39
C VAL A 94 24.51 -30.00 -4.51
N LYS A 95 25.53 -29.16 -4.31
CA LYS A 95 26.24 -28.50 -5.40
C LYS A 95 26.56 -29.59 -6.41
N ARG A 96 25.86 -29.63 -7.52
CA ARG A 96 26.16 -30.53 -8.62
C ARG A 96 27.45 -29.99 -9.24
N GLU A 97 28.57 -30.45 -8.71
CA GLU A 97 29.82 -30.46 -9.44
C GLU A 97 29.58 -31.23 -10.75
N GLU A 98 30.19 -30.72 -11.81
CA GLU A 98 30.15 -31.29 -13.15
C GLU A 98 30.69 -32.72 -13.13
N GLU A 99 29.80 -33.71 -12.95
CA GLU A 99 30.13 -35.10 -13.26
C GLU A 99 29.59 -35.47 -14.65
N GLU A 100 30.56 -35.60 -15.52
CA GLU A 100 30.55 -36.15 -16.87
C GLU A 100 29.71 -37.45 -16.94
N ILE A 101 28.49 -37.38 -17.50
CA ILE A 101 27.70 -38.58 -17.77
C ILE A 101 28.19 -39.20 -19.09
N VAL A 102 28.99 -40.26 -18.96
CA VAL A 102 29.35 -41.16 -20.05
C VAL A 102 28.08 -41.91 -20.53
N PRO A 103 27.77 -41.97 -21.84
CA PRO A 103 26.51 -42.56 -22.29
C PRO A 103 26.63 -44.08 -22.32
N SER A 104 25.84 -44.79 -21.51
CA SER A 104 25.59 -46.21 -21.72
C SER A 104 24.24 -46.40 -22.41
N LEU A 105 24.34 -46.87 -23.65
CA LEU A 105 23.25 -47.28 -24.50
C LEU A 105 22.50 -48.47 -23.87
N SER A 106 21.18 -48.40 -23.79
CA SER A 106 20.31 -49.57 -23.99
C SER A 106 18.98 -49.16 -24.59
N ARG A 107 18.85 -49.60 -25.82
CA ARG A 107 17.79 -49.49 -26.83
C ARG A 107 16.60 -50.35 -26.42
N THR A 108 15.37 -49.86 -26.61
CA THR A 108 14.26 -50.51 -27.36
C THR A 108 13.06 -49.56 -27.40
N HIS A 109 12.80 -48.90 -28.54
CA HIS A 109 11.83 -49.28 -29.58
C HIS A 109 10.46 -48.59 -29.35
N ARG A 110 10.25 -47.38 -29.90
CA ARG A 110 9.70 -47.04 -31.24
C ARG A 110 8.19 -46.86 -31.20
N GLU A 111 7.76 -45.61 -31.34
CA GLU A 111 6.61 -45.27 -32.19
C GLU A 111 6.96 -44.03 -33.03
N THR A 112 6.41 -44.00 -34.24
CA THR A 112 6.98 -43.35 -35.41
C THR A 112 6.13 -42.14 -35.77
N GLU A 113 6.66 -40.92 -35.66
CA GLU A 113 6.00 -39.73 -36.21
C GLU A 113 6.16 -39.65 -37.74
N PRO A 114 5.12 -39.24 -38.49
CA PRO A 114 5.26 -38.84 -39.87
C PRO A 114 5.69 -37.36 -39.95
N ARG A 115 6.91 -37.20 -40.47
CA ARG A 115 7.53 -35.98 -41.01
C ARG A 115 6.51 -35.08 -41.73
N ARG A 116 6.25 -33.88 -41.21
CA ARG A 116 5.61 -32.77 -41.95
C ARG A 116 6.49 -31.52 -41.95
N GLN A 117 6.42 -30.85 -43.10
CA GLN A 117 7.38 -29.91 -43.65
C GLN A 117 7.47 -28.58 -42.88
N LYS A 118 8.68 -28.00 -42.87
CA LYS A 118 8.91 -26.59 -42.54
C LYS A 118 8.11 -25.70 -43.50
N VAL A 119 6.98 -25.17 -43.04
CA VAL A 119 6.28 -24.05 -43.68
C VAL A 119 7.04 -22.78 -43.30
N LYS A 120 7.71 -22.16 -44.27
CA LYS A 120 8.18 -20.77 -44.15
C LYS A 120 6.95 -19.86 -44.10
N VAL A 121 6.57 -19.41 -42.91
CA VAL A 121 5.60 -18.32 -42.78
C VAL A 121 6.31 -17.02 -43.14
N ARG A 122 5.77 -16.37 -44.16
CA ARG A 122 6.22 -15.11 -44.75
C ARG A 122 5.84 -14.00 -43.79
N THR A 123 6.81 -13.31 -43.21
CA THR A 123 6.58 -12.12 -42.39
C THR A 123 6.02 -11.01 -43.26
N GLU A 124 4.80 -10.56 -43.01
CA GLU A 124 4.28 -9.33 -43.62
C GLU A 124 4.94 -8.10 -42.96
N PRO A 125 5.23 -7.03 -43.73
CA PRO A 125 5.85 -5.83 -43.17
C PRO A 125 4.83 -5.04 -42.34
N ARG A 126 5.13 -4.84 -41.05
CA ARG A 126 4.39 -3.93 -40.16
C ARG A 126 4.40 -2.51 -40.72
N VAL A 127 3.22 -1.98 -41.03
CA VAL A 127 3.02 -0.57 -41.44
C VAL A 127 3.32 0.34 -40.24
N LYS A 128 4.34 1.20 -40.36
CA LYS A 128 4.61 2.26 -39.37
C LYS A 128 3.49 3.30 -39.42
N ARG A 129 2.66 3.38 -38.36
CA ARG A 129 1.73 4.50 -38.16
C ARG A 129 2.53 5.78 -37.89
N LYS A 130 2.38 6.78 -38.76
CA LYS A 130 2.94 8.13 -38.56
C LYS A 130 2.03 8.90 -37.61
N ILE A 131 2.58 9.34 -36.47
CA ILE A 131 1.89 10.23 -35.52
C ILE A 131 1.81 11.63 -36.15
N PRO A 132 0.63 12.30 -36.17
CA PRO A 132 0.48 13.59 -36.82
C PRO A 132 1.04 14.69 -35.91
N TRP A 133 2.21 15.20 -36.28
CA TRP A 133 2.95 16.30 -35.63
C TRP A 133 2.13 17.59 -35.37
N GLY A 134 0.97 17.76 -36.00
CA GLY A 134 0.08 18.90 -35.77
C GLY A 134 -0.54 18.96 -34.37
N TRP A 135 -0.69 17.82 -33.67
CA TRP A 135 -1.28 17.79 -32.33
C TRP A 135 -0.29 18.21 -31.23
N LEU A 136 1.00 17.93 -31.39
CA LEU A 136 2.03 18.40 -30.45
C LEU A 136 2.18 19.93 -30.49
N ALA A 137 2.07 20.54 -31.67
CA ALA A 137 2.15 22.00 -31.81
C ALA A 137 0.98 22.73 -31.13
N LEU A 138 -0.22 22.12 -31.12
CA LEU A 138 -1.39 22.67 -30.44
C LEU A 138 -1.25 22.61 -28.91
N LEU A 139 -0.72 21.50 -28.38
CA LEU A 139 -0.49 21.34 -26.93
C LEU A 139 0.56 22.33 -26.40
N VAL A 140 1.63 22.58 -27.15
CA VAL A 140 2.65 23.56 -26.77
C VAL A 140 2.09 24.99 -26.79
N LEU A 141 1.21 25.32 -27.76
CA LEU A 141 0.57 26.64 -27.82
C LEU A 141 -0.41 26.87 -26.65
N CYS A 142 -1.19 25.86 -26.26
CA CYS A 142 -2.08 25.93 -25.09
C CYS A 142 -1.31 26.08 -23.77
N PHE A 143 -0.14 25.43 -23.65
CA PHE A 143 0.70 25.55 -22.46
C PHE A 143 1.31 26.96 -22.31
N LEU A 144 1.73 27.57 -23.42
CA LEU A 144 2.26 28.95 -23.42
C LEU A 144 1.19 30.01 -23.14
N LEU A 145 -0.04 29.81 -23.62
CA LEU A 145 -1.17 30.70 -23.31
C LEU A 145 -1.65 30.57 -21.86
N GLY A 146 -1.62 29.37 -21.28
CA GLY A 146 -1.95 29.14 -19.87
C GLY A 146 -0.95 29.76 -18.90
N ALA A 147 0.34 29.65 -19.18
CA ALA A 147 1.40 30.21 -18.33
C ALA A 147 1.44 31.74 -18.34
N ALA A 148 1.08 32.39 -19.45
CA ALA A 148 1.00 33.85 -19.52
C ALA A 148 -0.22 34.42 -18.77
N GLY A 149 -1.34 33.69 -18.73
CA GLY A 149 -2.56 34.13 -18.05
C GLY A 149 -2.45 34.13 -16.52
N THR A 150 -1.81 33.13 -15.93
CA THR A 150 -1.64 33.02 -14.48
C THR A 150 -0.62 34.01 -13.92
N TYR A 151 0.45 34.31 -14.68
CA TYR A 151 1.50 35.24 -14.26
C TYR A 151 1.03 36.71 -14.20
N VAL A 152 0.11 37.12 -15.08
CA VAL A 152 -0.45 38.49 -15.06
C VAL A 152 -1.50 38.65 -13.95
N TYR A 153 -2.30 37.61 -13.68
CA TYR A 153 -3.32 37.64 -12.63
C TYR A 153 -2.71 37.72 -11.22
N SER A 154 -1.66 36.94 -10.95
CA SER A 154 -1.01 36.91 -9.64
C SER A 154 -0.21 38.19 -9.32
N ASN A 155 0.44 38.80 -10.31
CA ASN A 155 1.32 39.95 -10.07
C ASN A 155 0.63 41.32 -10.15
N TYR A 156 -0.51 41.45 -10.85
CA TYR A 156 -1.13 42.77 -11.08
C TYR A 156 -2.55 42.93 -10.58
N LEU A 157 -3.30 41.85 -10.30
CA LEU A 157 -4.71 41.94 -9.92
C LEU A 157 -5.00 41.52 -8.47
N ALA A 158 -4.15 40.71 -7.85
CA ALA A 158 -4.29 40.32 -6.44
C ALA A 158 -3.39 41.16 -5.52
N ARG A 159 -3.81 42.39 -5.19
CA ARG A 159 -3.30 43.09 -4.00
C ARG A 159 -4.25 42.82 -2.83
N PRO A 160 -3.82 42.15 -1.75
CA PRO A 160 -4.60 42.14 -0.51
C PRO A 160 -4.46 43.49 0.20
N ALA A 161 -5.59 44.10 0.55
CA ALA A 161 -5.63 45.26 1.41
C ALA A 161 -5.10 44.89 2.80
N ALA A 162 -3.95 45.45 3.16
CA ALA A 162 -3.42 45.42 4.52
C ALA A 162 -4.43 46.11 5.46
N THR A 163 -4.91 45.40 6.47
CA THR A 163 -5.62 46.01 7.60
C THR A 163 -4.72 45.87 8.82
N GLU A 164 -4.22 47.00 9.29
CA GLU A 164 -3.33 47.16 10.43
C GLU A 164 -4.02 46.74 11.75
N PRO A 165 -3.28 46.23 12.76
CA PRO A 165 -3.81 46.06 14.11
C PRO A 165 -3.71 47.40 14.88
N LYS A 166 -4.84 47.97 15.28
CA LYS A 166 -4.87 49.06 16.27
C LYS A 166 -4.76 48.48 17.68
N SER A 167 -3.55 48.55 18.24
CA SER A 167 -3.33 48.55 19.68
C SER A 167 -3.94 49.81 20.29
N THR A 168 -4.81 49.67 21.28
CA THR A 168 -5.05 50.70 22.29
C THR A 168 -5.24 50.01 23.63
N VAL A 169 -4.21 50.17 24.46
CA VAL A 169 -4.17 49.83 25.86
C VAL A 169 -4.90 50.93 26.63
N GLU A 170 -5.97 50.60 27.33
CA GLU A 170 -6.38 51.33 28.54
C GLU A 170 -6.80 50.35 29.65
N GLN A 171 -6.47 50.76 30.86
CA GLN A 171 -6.43 50.05 32.14
C GLN A 171 -7.83 49.79 32.77
N PRO A 172 -7.92 49.03 33.88
CA PRO A 172 -9.11 48.27 34.26
C PRO A 172 -10.13 49.07 35.08
N VAL A 173 -11.41 48.74 34.95
CA VAL A 173 -12.46 49.14 35.90
C VAL A 173 -13.33 47.94 36.27
N THR A 174 -13.53 47.84 37.58
CA THR A 174 -14.20 46.84 38.40
C THR A 174 -15.72 46.78 38.18
N VAL A 175 -16.23 45.54 38.05
CA VAL A 175 -17.56 44.99 38.46
C VAL A 175 -18.83 45.74 38.07
N GLU A 176 -19.70 45.07 37.29
CA GLU A 176 -21.10 44.89 37.70
C GLU A 176 -21.73 43.63 37.09
N LYS A 177 -22.43 42.91 37.96
CA LYS A 177 -23.20 41.69 37.73
C LYS A 177 -24.49 42.07 37.00
N SER A 178 -24.73 41.52 35.80
CA SER A 178 -26.08 41.46 35.21
C SER A 178 -26.30 40.08 34.61
N GLU A 179 -27.34 39.43 35.13
CA GLU A 179 -27.92 38.20 34.60
C GLU A 179 -28.61 38.44 33.24
N GLU A 180 -28.81 37.33 32.53
CA GLU A 180 -29.83 37.12 31.49
C GLU A 180 -29.42 37.37 30.02
N LYS A 181 -29.01 36.31 29.30
CA LYS A 181 -29.88 35.50 28.41
C LYS A 181 -29.01 34.48 27.66
N THR A 182 -29.10 33.21 28.04
CA THR A 182 -28.47 32.10 27.32
C THR A 182 -29.13 32.00 25.94
N LYS A 183 -28.46 32.52 24.92
CA LYS A 183 -28.68 32.05 23.55
C LYS A 183 -28.11 30.64 23.51
N GLU A 184 -28.97 29.63 23.31
CA GLU A 184 -28.55 28.37 22.72
C GLU A 184 -27.68 28.72 21.51
N LEU A 185 -26.39 28.38 21.58
CA LEU A 185 -25.60 28.25 20.38
C LEU A 185 -26.26 27.14 19.58
N GLU A 186 -26.93 27.51 18.49
CA GLU A 186 -27.16 26.61 17.39
C GLU A 186 -25.80 25.97 17.08
N THR A 187 -25.75 24.67 17.29
CA THR A 187 -24.62 23.83 16.92
C THR A 187 -24.39 24.05 15.43
N ASP A 188 -23.21 24.55 15.08
CA ASP A 188 -22.78 24.63 13.69
C ASP A 188 -23.10 23.30 13.01
N PRO A 189 -23.69 23.29 11.80
CA PRO A 189 -24.01 22.06 11.12
C PRO A 189 -22.71 21.27 10.94
N LYS A 190 -22.67 20.09 11.58
CA LYS A 190 -21.61 19.09 11.44
C LYS A 190 -21.31 18.97 9.95
N VAL A 191 -20.16 19.48 9.53
CA VAL A 191 -19.66 19.37 8.15
C VAL A 191 -19.82 17.90 7.79
N GLU A 192 -20.65 17.59 6.79
CA GLU A 192 -20.82 16.20 6.36
C GLU A 192 -19.42 15.67 6.03
N ALA A 193 -18.99 14.65 6.78
CA ALA A 193 -17.68 14.07 6.59
C ALA A 193 -17.64 13.52 5.15
N ASN A 194 -16.89 14.19 4.27
CA ASN A 194 -16.61 13.74 2.90
C ASN A 194 -15.64 12.54 2.87
N VAL A 195 -15.52 11.85 4.00
CA VAL A 195 -14.55 10.79 4.25
C VAL A 195 -15.31 9.52 4.55
N LEU A 196 -14.86 8.44 3.93
CA LEU A 196 -15.33 7.09 4.16
C LEU A 196 -14.24 6.28 4.84
N TYR A 197 -14.52 5.80 6.04
CA TYR A 197 -13.61 4.95 6.81
C TYR A 197 -13.96 3.48 6.62
N VAL A 198 -12.92 2.64 6.51
CA VAL A 198 -13.08 1.18 6.50
C VAL A 198 -13.43 0.69 7.91
N LYS A 199 -14.55 -0.02 8.09
CA LYS A 199 -14.98 -0.54 9.40
C LYS A 199 -14.78 -2.04 9.58
N THR A 200 -14.49 -2.77 8.51
CA THR A 200 -14.07 -4.17 8.58
C THR A 200 -12.56 -4.26 8.79
N ARG A 201 -12.06 -5.42 9.21
CA ARG A 201 -10.63 -5.62 9.43
C ARG A 201 -9.78 -5.25 8.19
N ASN A 202 -10.27 -5.62 7.02
CA ASN A 202 -9.79 -5.20 5.72
C ASN A 202 -10.96 -5.24 4.71
N THR A 203 -10.79 -4.57 3.57
CA THR A 203 -11.71 -4.70 2.43
C THR A 203 -11.00 -4.39 1.12
N ASN A 204 -11.47 -5.00 0.04
CA ASN A 204 -10.91 -4.76 -1.29
C ASN A 204 -11.47 -3.45 -1.88
N ILE A 205 -10.59 -2.71 -2.53
CA ILE A 205 -10.92 -1.62 -3.43
C ILE A 205 -10.71 -2.12 -4.86
N TYR A 206 -11.70 -1.91 -5.71
CA TYR A 206 -11.76 -2.41 -7.07
C TYR A 206 -11.53 -1.29 -8.08
N SER A 207 -10.99 -1.61 -9.25
CA SER A 207 -10.81 -0.62 -10.33
C SER A 207 -12.12 -0.25 -11.03
N ASP A 208 -13.16 -1.05 -10.86
CA ASP A 208 -14.47 -0.88 -11.52
C ASP A 208 -15.64 -1.04 -10.53
N SER A 209 -16.78 -0.42 -10.86
CA SER A 209 -17.99 -0.43 -10.03
C SER A 209 -18.71 -1.78 -9.99
N GLY A 210 -18.38 -2.70 -10.91
CA GLY A 210 -18.86 -4.08 -10.91
C GLY A 210 -18.13 -4.97 -9.90
N LEU A 211 -17.10 -4.46 -9.22
CA LEU A 211 -16.31 -5.15 -8.21
C LEU A 211 -15.63 -6.42 -8.76
N THR A 212 -15.12 -6.33 -10.00
CA THR A 212 -14.57 -7.50 -10.70
C THR A 212 -13.05 -7.58 -10.55
N ASP A 213 -12.36 -6.46 -10.69
CA ASP A 213 -10.91 -6.40 -10.66
C ASP A 213 -10.45 -5.66 -9.39
N VAL A 214 -9.79 -6.38 -8.48
CA VAL A 214 -9.23 -5.80 -7.25
C VAL A 214 -7.98 -5.00 -7.59
N LEU A 215 -7.96 -3.75 -7.13
CA LEU A 215 -6.86 -2.80 -7.30
C LEU A 215 -5.96 -2.75 -6.06
N TYR A 216 -6.57 -2.73 -4.88
CA TYR A 216 -5.89 -2.51 -3.60
C TYR A 216 -6.69 -3.15 -2.46
N GLU A 217 -6.05 -3.50 -1.34
CA GLU A 217 -6.74 -3.95 -0.11
C GLU A 217 -6.54 -2.90 0.97
N ALA A 218 -7.62 -2.24 1.39
CA ALA A 218 -7.63 -1.23 2.42
C ALA A 218 -7.71 -1.86 3.82
N ASP A 219 -6.99 -1.27 4.75
CA ASP A 219 -6.95 -1.71 6.14
C ASP A 219 -8.08 -1.04 6.95
N PHE A 220 -8.52 -1.69 8.03
CA PHE A 220 -9.43 -1.10 9.01
C PHE A 220 -8.99 0.30 9.43
N GLY A 221 -9.92 1.26 9.41
CA GLY A 221 -9.68 2.65 9.82
C GLY A 221 -9.01 3.52 8.76
N ASP A 222 -8.62 2.97 7.60
CA ASP A 222 -8.20 3.82 6.48
C ASP A 222 -9.38 4.70 6.03
N GLY A 223 -9.11 5.99 5.87
CA GLY A 223 -10.08 6.99 5.42
C GLY A 223 -9.80 7.41 3.98
N TYR A 224 -10.86 7.54 3.19
CA TYR A 224 -10.77 7.98 1.79
C TYR A 224 -11.78 9.07 1.48
N ARG A 225 -11.38 10.04 0.63
CA ARG A 225 -12.29 11.05 0.12
C ARG A 225 -13.33 10.42 -0.80
N ILE A 226 -14.60 10.74 -0.56
CA ILE A 226 -15.71 10.23 -1.35
C ILE A 226 -15.85 11.07 -2.62
N LEU A 227 -15.92 10.41 -3.77
CA LEU A 227 -16.20 11.04 -5.06
C LEU A 227 -17.66 10.81 -5.49
N GLU A 228 -18.16 9.60 -5.26
CA GLU A 228 -19.54 9.20 -5.57
C GLU A 228 -19.97 8.10 -4.60
N THR A 229 -21.25 8.01 -4.26
CA THR A 229 -21.78 6.93 -3.42
C THR A 229 -23.13 6.46 -3.92
N THR A 230 -23.28 5.15 -3.98
CA THR A 230 -24.54 4.44 -4.19
C THR A 230 -24.86 3.60 -2.94
N ASP A 231 -26.00 2.92 -2.92
CA ASP A 231 -26.39 2.06 -1.79
C ASP A 231 -25.43 0.88 -1.55
N THR A 232 -24.68 0.46 -2.58
CA THR A 232 -23.85 -0.76 -2.52
C THR A 232 -22.36 -0.50 -2.66
N VAL A 233 -21.98 0.55 -3.37
CA VAL A 233 -20.60 0.87 -3.71
C VAL A 233 -20.38 2.38 -3.61
N SER A 234 -19.22 2.75 -3.06
CA SER A 234 -18.71 4.11 -3.06
C SER A 234 -17.47 4.21 -3.95
N LYS A 235 -17.41 5.25 -4.79
CA LYS A 235 -16.19 5.62 -5.50
C LYS A 235 -15.36 6.54 -4.62
N VAL A 236 -14.10 6.18 -4.42
CA VAL A 236 -13.18 6.87 -3.52
C VAL A 236 -11.89 7.25 -4.24
N GLU A 237 -11.25 8.32 -3.77
CA GLU A 237 -9.92 8.72 -4.20
C GLU A 237 -8.86 7.94 -3.40
N LEU A 238 -7.91 7.32 -4.10
CA LEU A 238 -6.75 6.61 -3.50
C LEU A 238 -5.49 7.45 -3.54
N THR A 239 -5.32 8.18 -4.66
CA THR A 239 -4.30 9.20 -4.89
C THR A 239 -4.90 10.28 -5.79
N ASP A 240 -4.21 11.41 -5.99
CA ASP A 240 -4.63 12.49 -6.90
C ASP A 240 -4.96 12.00 -8.33
N GLU A 241 -4.36 10.88 -8.76
CA GLU A 241 -4.51 10.33 -10.11
C GLU A 241 -5.27 9.00 -10.15
N LEU A 242 -5.52 8.38 -8.99
CA LEU A 242 -6.08 7.03 -8.89
C LEU A 242 -7.35 7.02 -8.04
N THR A 243 -8.42 6.49 -8.62
CA THR A 243 -9.70 6.29 -7.93
C THR A 243 -10.04 4.81 -7.90
N GLY A 244 -10.78 4.38 -6.88
CA GLY A 244 -11.27 3.01 -6.76
C GLY A 244 -12.70 2.93 -6.27
N TYR A 245 -13.23 1.72 -6.21
CA TYR A 245 -14.59 1.41 -5.79
C TYR A 245 -14.56 0.47 -4.58
N ILE A 246 -15.24 0.85 -3.50
CA ILE A 246 -15.29 0.11 -2.24
C ILE A 246 -16.74 -0.21 -1.88
N LYS A 247 -16.97 -1.38 -1.27
CA LYS A 247 -18.33 -1.77 -0.85
C LYS A 247 -18.79 -0.90 0.30
N THR A 248 -19.94 -0.25 0.17
CA THR A 248 -20.49 0.64 1.20
C THR A 248 -20.76 -0.12 2.50
N VAL A 249 -21.13 -1.40 2.44
CA VAL A 249 -21.36 -2.24 3.63
C VAL A 249 -20.12 -2.42 4.50
N ASP A 250 -18.91 -2.32 3.94
CA ASP A 250 -17.63 -2.48 4.63
C ASP A 250 -17.10 -1.16 5.22
N THR A 251 -17.87 -0.09 5.09
CA THR A 251 -17.44 1.28 5.41
C THR A 251 -18.41 2.01 6.33
N THR A 252 -17.96 3.15 6.87
CA THR A 252 -18.74 4.09 7.68
C THR A 252 -18.28 5.52 7.42
N LYS A 253 -19.20 6.49 7.53
CA LYS A 253 -18.86 7.91 7.63
C LYS A 253 -18.80 8.38 9.08
N ASP A 254 -19.33 7.57 9.99
CA ASP A 254 -19.49 7.90 11.39
C ASP A 254 -18.39 7.26 12.20
N LEU A 255 -17.58 8.11 12.85
CA LEU A 255 -16.70 7.75 13.95
C LEU A 255 -17.41 8.14 15.26
N LYS A 256 -17.24 7.33 16.31
CA LYS A 256 -17.68 7.69 17.67
C LYS A 256 -16.72 8.74 18.22
N GLU A 257 -17.23 9.65 19.05
CA GLU A 257 -16.44 10.72 19.68
C GLU A 257 -15.74 11.68 18.69
N ASP A 258 -15.21 12.78 19.21
CA ASP A 258 -14.43 13.74 18.43
C ASP A 258 -12.94 13.35 18.39
N PRO A 259 -12.17 13.81 17.39
CA PRO A 259 -10.72 13.64 17.36
C PRO A 259 -10.01 14.24 18.59
N ILE A 260 -8.95 13.58 19.04
CA ILE A 260 -8.11 14.09 20.13
C ILE A 260 -7.04 15.07 19.63
N ALA A 261 -6.30 15.69 20.54
CA ALA A 261 -5.16 16.53 20.18
C ALA A 261 -4.01 15.69 19.58
N ASP A 262 -3.38 16.20 18.51
CA ASP A 262 -2.22 15.56 17.87
C ASP A 262 -1.09 15.28 18.89
N GLU A 263 -0.82 16.24 19.78
CA GLU A 263 0.20 16.10 20.84
C GLU A 263 -0.08 14.91 21.76
N ALA A 264 -1.34 14.69 22.15
CA ALA A 264 -1.71 13.57 23.02
C ALA A 264 -1.50 12.22 22.31
N LEU A 265 -1.90 12.13 21.04
CA LEU A 265 -1.69 10.93 20.22
C LEU A 265 -0.20 10.64 20.05
N LEU A 266 0.59 11.63 19.64
CA LEU A 266 2.02 11.48 19.39
C LEU A 266 2.82 11.17 20.67
N THR A 267 2.44 11.78 21.80
CA THR A 267 3.04 11.46 23.12
C THR A 267 2.77 10.00 23.48
N TRP A 268 1.53 9.54 23.31
CA TRP A 268 1.19 8.14 23.59
C TRP A 268 2.00 7.18 22.71
N VAL A 269 2.18 7.49 21.42
CA VAL A 269 3.03 6.68 20.53
C VAL A 269 4.47 6.62 21.04
N GLY A 270 5.05 7.75 21.45
CA GLY A 270 6.41 7.80 22.02
C GLY A 270 6.56 7.03 23.33
N ASP A 271 5.54 7.02 24.17
CA ASP A 271 5.57 6.35 25.48
C ASP A 271 5.34 4.83 25.40
N ASN A 272 4.62 4.37 24.37
CA ASN A 272 4.12 2.98 24.31
C ASN A 272 4.73 2.15 23.17
N LEU A 273 5.29 2.76 22.13
CA LEU A 273 5.90 2.07 21.00
C LEU A 273 7.43 2.25 21.00
N ASP A 274 8.12 1.33 20.35
CA ASP A 274 9.57 1.44 20.16
C ASP A 274 9.89 2.50 19.11
N THR A 275 10.24 3.71 19.57
CA THR A 275 10.67 4.82 18.72
C THR A 275 12.18 5.04 18.77
N SER A 276 12.95 4.05 19.25
CA SER A 276 14.41 4.19 19.44
C SER A 276 15.19 4.40 18.14
N PHE A 277 14.59 4.04 17.01
CA PHE A 277 15.14 4.25 15.67
C PHE A 277 15.00 5.71 15.20
N VAL A 278 14.15 6.53 15.83
CA VAL A 278 13.88 7.89 15.37
C VAL A 278 14.99 8.82 15.86
N ASN A 279 15.76 9.37 14.91
CA ASN A 279 16.83 10.34 15.23
C ASN A 279 16.30 11.78 15.44
N GLU A 280 15.09 12.06 14.94
CA GLU A 280 14.41 13.36 15.00
C GLU A 280 13.10 13.23 15.81
N THR A 281 12.03 13.95 15.45
CA THR A 281 10.69 13.65 15.97
C THR A 281 9.97 12.68 15.04
N LEU A 282 9.00 11.91 15.56
CA LEU A 282 8.19 11.00 14.74
C LEU A 282 7.49 11.72 13.58
N ILE A 283 7.08 12.97 13.81
CA ILE A 283 6.38 13.73 12.79
C ILE A 283 7.31 14.18 11.66
N ASP A 284 8.59 14.40 11.95
CA ASP A 284 9.56 14.75 10.90
C ASP A 284 9.70 13.61 9.88
N LEU A 285 9.30 12.38 10.21
CA LEU A 285 9.35 11.25 9.29
C LEU A 285 8.19 11.23 8.28
N ILE A 286 7.04 11.78 8.62
CA ILE A 286 5.91 11.89 7.68
C ILE A 286 6.28 12.88 6.57
N GLY A 287 6.04 12.50 5.33
CA GLY A 287 6.38 13.28 4.14
C GLY A 287 7.83 13.12 3.64
N LYS A 288 8.72 12.46 4.38
CA LYS A 288 10.09 12.16 3.88
C LYS A 288 10.06 11.22 2.68
N SER A 289 11.05 11.36 1.82
CA SER A 289 11.24 10.46 0.68
C SER A 289 11.95 9.17 1.06
N ALA A 290 11.92 8.17 0.18
CA ALA A 290 12.75 6.98 0.35
C ALA A 290 14.26 7.32 0.42
N GLU A 291 14.70 8.36 -0.32
CA GLU A 291 16.10 8.82 -0.30
C GLU A 291 16.47 9.43 1.06
N ASP A 292 15.59 10.23 1.65
CA ASP A 292 15.80 10.82 2.97
C ASP A 292 15.86 9.75 4.06
N LEU A 293 14.96 8.77 4.01
CA LEU A 293 14.97 7.63 4.94
C LEU A 293 16.25 6.81 4.80
N ASN A 294 16.69 6.53 3.57
CA ASN A 294 17.93 5.80 3.32
C ASN A 294 19.16 6.55 3.83
N SER A 295 19.14 7.87 3.75
CA SER A 295 20.22 8.72 4.27
C SER A 295 20.26 8.72 5.80
N ALA A 296 19.10 8.66 6.46
CA ALA A 296 18.98 8.68 7.91
C ALA A 296 19.21 7.30 8.57
N TYR A 297 18.72 6.23 7.93
CA TYR A 297 18.62 4.89 8.53
C TYR A 297 19.37 3.81 7.76
N GLY A 298 19.96 4.14 6.61
CA GLY A 298 20.51 3.16 5.67
C GLY A 298 19.43 2.52 4.80
N SER A 299 19.83 1.62 3.91
CA SER A 299 18.89 0.92 3.04
C SER A 299 17.94 0.05 3.86
N PRO A 300 16.65 -0.04 3.47
CA PRO A 300 15.72 -0.94 4.12
C PRO A 300 16.20 -2.38 3.93
N GLU A 301 15.91 -3.22 4.92
CA GLU A 301 16.16 -4.66 4.82
C GLU A 301 15.37 -5.25 3.66
N ARG A 302 14.16 -4.72 3.42
CA ARG A 302 13.24 -5.20 2.37
C ARG A 302 12.39 -4.07 1.82
N THR A 303 11.95 -4.26 0.58
CA THR A 303 11.02 -3.35 -0.10
C THR A 303 9.91 -4.16 -0.76
N PHE A 304 8.69 -3.65 -0.67
CA PHE A 304 7.51 -4.17 -1.37
C PHE A 304 6.74 -3.00 -1.95
N SER A 305 6.10 -3.18 -3.10
CA SER A 305 5.23 -2.14 -3.69
C SER A 305 3.97 -2.78 -4.23
N ASP A 306 2.85 -2.08 -4.08
CA ASP A 306 1.60 -2.37 -4.77
C ASP A 306 1.20 -1.19 -5.68
N GLU A 307 -0.04 -1.20 -6.18
CA GLU A 307 -0.54 -0.18 -7.12
C GLU A 307 -0.71 1.21 -6.48
N VAL A 308 -0.69 1.31 -5.15
CA VAL A 308 -0.92 2.56 -4.40
C VAL A 308 0.32 2.98 -3.61
N ASN A 309 1.01 2.02 -2.99
CA ASN A 309 2.02 2.29 -1.98
C ASN A 309 3.33 1.53 -2.22
N THR A 310 4.41 2.09 -1.69
CA THR A 310 5.69 1.42 -1.48
C THR A 310 5.95 1.26 0.01
N TYR A 311 6.49 0.12 0.41
CA TYR A 311 6.70 -0.27 1.79
C TYR A 311 8.19 -0.54 2.01
N LEU A 312 8.80 0.18 2.97
CA LEU A 312 10.22 0.07 3.31
C LEU A 312 10.38 -0.52 4.71
N PHE A 313 10.94 -1.73 4.82
CA PHE A 313 11.02 -2.47 6.09
C PHE A 313 12.37 -2.32 6.78
N TYR A 314 12.34 -2.05 8.07
CA TYR A 314 13.49 -1.82 8.96
C TYR A 314 13.31 -2.63 10.25
N GLY A 315 13.43 -3.96 10.17
CA GLY A 315 13.25 -4.86 11.31
C GLY A 315 11.81 -4.91 11.81
N ASN A 316 11.56 -4.37 13.01
CA ASN A 316 10.25 -4.42 13.68
C ASN A 316 9.27 -3.32 13.22
N HIS A 317 9.70 -2.39 12.37
CA HIS A 317 8.86 -1.35 11.81
C HIS A 317 9.03 -1.22 10.29
N PHE A 318 8.07 -0.56 9.65
CA PHE A 318 8.17 -0.21 8.24
C PHE A 318 7.47 1.11 7.94
N PHE A 319 7.92 1.77 6.89
CA PHE A 319 7.29 2.98 6.37
C PHE A 319 6.41 2.63 5.18
N THR A 320 5.20 3.19 5.14
CA THR A 320 4.34 3.18 3.96
C THR A 320 4.47 4.52 3.25
N LEU A 321 4.87 4.47 1.99
CA LEU A 321 5.09 5.63 1.13
C LEU A 321 4.03 5.66 0.03
N GLN A 322 3.44 6.83 -0.19
CA GLN A 322 2.59 7.12 -1.33
C GLN A 322 3.23 8.28 -2.11
N ASN A 323 3.36 8.15 -3.44
CA ASN A 323 4.05 9.14 -4.27
C ASN A 323 5.45 9.52 -3.74
N ASP A 324 6.22 8.50 -3.29
CA ASP A 324 7.54 8.65 -2.67
C ASP A 324 7.57 9.57 -1.43
N LYS A 325 6.46 9.61 -0.68
CA LYS A 325 6.37 10.32 0.60
C LYS A 325 5.80 9.41 1.66
N VAL A 326 6.43 9.35 2.83
CA VAL A 326 5.92 8.60 3.98
C VAL A 326 4.54 9.12 4.37
N ILE A 327 3.54 8.26 4.35
CA ILE A 327 2.18 8.54 4.83
C ILE A 327 1.83 7.76 6.09
N ALA A 328 2.60 6.71 6.41
CA ALA A 328 2.40 5.95 7.63
C ALA A 328 3.68 5.26 8.13
N ILE A 329 3.70 4.99 9.42
CA ILE A 329 4.70 4.20 10.13
C ILE A 329 3.97 3.06 10.83
N ASP A 330 4.40 1.83 10.57
CA ASP A 330 3.81 0.63 11.13
C ASP A 330 4.83 -0.08 12.02
N TRP A 331 4.47 -0.35 13.27
CA TRP A 331 5.17 -1.27 14.16
C TRP A 331 4.54 -2.64 14.00
N SER A 332 5.33 -3.61 13.53
CA SER A 332 4.83 -4.93 13.14
C SER A 332 4.53 -5.82 14.33
N GLU A 333 5.22 -5.64 15.47
CA GLU A 333 5.12 -6.51 16.63
C GLU A 333 5.09 -5.69 17.92
N THR A 334 3.88 -5.44 18.41
CA THR A 334 3.64 -4.74 19.68
C THR A 334 2.77 -5.57 20.59
N ALA A 335 2.81 -5.31 21.91
CA ALA A 335 1.89 -5.93 22.86
C ALA A 335 0.53 -5.22 22.93
N ILE A 336 0.34 -4.12 22.17
CA ILE A 336 -0.80 -3.23 22.32
C ILE A 336 -2.12 -3.94 22.01
N THR A 337 -3.01 -3.91 22.99
CA THR A 337 -4.40 -4.37 22.94
C THR A 337 -5.36 -3.20 22.69
N ASN A 338 -6.62 -3.50 22.36
CA ASN A 338 -7.66 -2.46 22.30
C ASN A 338 -7.85 -1.76 23.65
N ALA A 339 -7.69 -2.48 24.77
CA ALA A 339 -7.80 -1.92 26.11
C ALA A 339 -6.65 -0.95 26.42
N GLU A 340 -5.43 -1.27 26.00
CA GLU A 340 -4.28 -0.37 26.14
C GLU A 340 -4.41 0.85 25.21
N LEU A 341 -4.84 0.68 23.96
CA LEU A 341 -5.11 1.80 23.07
C LEU A 341 -6.22 2.71 23.65
N ALA A 342 -7.25 2.13 24.28
CA ALA A 342 -8.33 2.88 24.91
C ALA A 342 -7.90 3.71 26.14
N THR A 343 -6.68 3.55 26.64
CA THR A 343 -6.12 4.44 27.68
C THR A 343 -5.78 5.83 27.15
N LEU A 344 -5.53 5.95 25.84
CA LEU A 344 -5.33 7.23 25.15
C LEU A 344 -6.65 8.01 25.08
N ALA A 345 -7.68 7.35 24.56
CA ALA A 345 -9.02 7.88 24.38
C ALA A 345 -10.01 6.73 24.09
N PRO A 346 -11.33 6.93 24.29
CA PRO A 346 -12.31 5.96 23.81
C PRO A 346 -12.13 5.65 22.32
N LEU A 347 -12.21 4.37 21.95
CA LEU A 347 -12.03 3.95 20.56
C LEU A 347 -13.18 4.48 19.70
N GLN A 348 -12.82 5.27 18.71
CA GLN A 348 -13.77 5.93 17.81
C GLN A 348 -14.35 4.96 16.79
N LEU A 349 -13.58 3.92 16.45
CA LEU A 349 -14.01 2.76 15.69
C LEU A 349 -13.30 1.53 16.25
N GLU A 350 -14.00 0.41 16.33
CA GLU A 350 -13.42 -0.84 16.83
C GLU A 350 -14.10 -2.07 16.25
N THR A 351 -13.34 -3.16 16.22
CA THR A 351 -13.86 -4.52 16.15
C THR A 351 -13.27 -5.32 17.30
N GLU A 352 -13.59 -6.61 17.42
CA GLU A 352 -12.93 -7.48 18.40
C GLU A 352 -11.39 -7.51 18.24
N THR A 353 -10.88 -7.28 17.02
CA THR A 353 -9.44 -7.44 16.71
C THR A 353 -8.77 -6.16 16.23
N THR A 354 -9.49 -5.04 16.16
CA THR A 354 -8.97 -3.76 15.67
C THR A 354 -9.49 -2.59 16.46
N GLY A 355 -8.73 -1.50 16.52
CA GLY A 355 -9.11 -0.27 17.21
C GLY A 355 -8.55 0.96 16.50
N LEU A 356 -9.29 2.06 16.55
CA LEU A 356 -8.96 3.34 15.92
C LEU A 356 -9.12 4.48 16.92
N VAL A 357 -8.10 5.34 16.97
CA VAL A 357 -8.16 6.69 17.56
C VAL A 357 -7.60 7.66 16.54
N THR A 358 -8.28 8.76 16.28
CA THR A 358 -7.87 9.83 15.39
C THR A 358 -7.59 11.10 16.18
N SER A 359 -6.68 11.90 15.64
CA SER A 359 -6.47 13.30 16.00
C SER A 359 -6.88 14.18 14.81
N ASN A 360 -6.46 15.44 14.77
CA ASN A 360 -6.78 16.31 13.63
C ASN A 360 -5.92 15.95 12.40
N SER A 361 -4.68 15.52 12.63
CA SER A 361 -3.70 15.29 11.57
C SER A 361 -3.31 13.82 11.41
N TYR A 362 -3.63 12.94 12.37
CA TYR A 362 -3.19 11.55 12.37
C TYR A 362 -4.27 10.58 12.79
N ARG A 363 -4.08 9.33 12.39
CA ARG A 363 -4.82 8.20 12.92
C ARG A 363 -3.87 7.15 13.48
N LEU A 364 -4.27 6.57 14.60
CA LEU A 364 -3.60 5.46 15.25
C LEU A 364 -4.50 4.23 15.15
N GLN A 365 -4.06 3.25 14.37
CA GLN A 365 -4.78 2.01 14.08
C GLN A 365 -4.06 0.84 14.74
N ARG A 366 -4.80 -0.02 15.44
CA ARG A 366 -4.28 -1.28 15.99
C ARG A 366 -4.92 -2.47 15.30
N PHE A 367 -4.12 -3.49 15.00
CA PHE A 367 -4.53 -4.73 14.34
C PHE A 367 -3.95 -5.94 15.09
N GLU A 368 -4.79 -6.75 15.72
CA GLU A 368 -4.34 -8.02 16.31
C GLU A 368 -3.76 -8.95 15.25
N LYS A 369 -2.62 -9.60 15.50
CA LYS A 369 -2.11 -10.64 14.60
C LYS A 369 -2.76 -12.00 14.95
N PRO A 370 -3.56 -12.59 14.04
CA PRO A 370 -4.27 -13.84 14.32
C PRO A 370 -3.32 -14.95 14.76
N GLY A 371 -3.67 -15.65 15.84
CA GLY A 371 -2.88 -16.77 16.37
C GLY A 371 -1.63 -16.37 17.16
N THR A 372 -1.45 -15.08 17.48
CA THR A 372 -0.35 -14.59 18.33
C THR A 372 -0.88 -13.62 19.39
N SER A 373 -0.06 -13.28 20.39
CA SER A 373 -0.36 -12.22 21.35
C SER A 373 0.08 -10.82 20.89
N PHE A 374 0.58 -10.70 19.66
CA PHE A 374 1.10 -9.46 19.13
C PHE A 374 0.05 -8.71 18.29
N SER A 375 0.27 -7.42 18.11
CA SER A 375 -0.48 -6.58 17.19
C SER A 375 0.46 -5.75 16.32
N ARG A 376 -0.04 -5.40 15.13
CA ARG A 376 0.51 -4.29 14.34
C ARG A 376 -0.15 -3.01 14.82
N VAL A 377 0.63 -1.96 15.02
CA VAL A 377 0.13 -0.60 15.27
C VAL A 377 0.61 0.31 14.16
N ARG A 378 -0.28 1.12 13.58
CA ARG A 378 0.03 2.06 12.52
C ARG A 378 -0.29 3.47 12.98
N LEU A 379 0.69 4.36 12.87
CA LEU A 379 0.50 5.80 12.86
C LEU A 379 0.44 6.24 11.40
N ALA A 380 -0.69 6.79 10.95
CA ALA A 380 -0.85 7.28 9.59
C ALA A 380 -1.32 8.73 9.56
N GLU A 381 -0.91 9.45 8.52
CA GLU A 381 -1.40 10.79 8.24
C GLU A 381 -2.90 10.75 7.90
N GLN A 382 -3.62 11.74 8.38
CA GLN A 382 -5.03 11.97 8.11
C GLN A 382 -5.17 13.06 7.04
N ASN A 383 -4.65 12.79 5.84
CA ASN A 383 -4.87 13.65 4.67
C ASN A 383 -6.29 13.45 4.16
N LEU A 384 -7.22 14.24 4.68
CA LEU A 384 -8.66 14.15 4.38
C LEU A 384 -9.25 15.51 4.01
#